data_AF-A0A091IIZ7-F1
#
_entry.id   AF-A0A091IIZ7-F1
#
_cell.length_a   1.000
_cell.length_b   1.000
_cell.length_c   1.000
_cell.angle_alpha   90.00
_cell.angle_beta   90.00
_cell.angle_gamma   90.00
#
_symmetry.space_group_name_H-M   'P 1'
#
loop_
_entity.id
_entity.type
_entity.pdbx_description
1 polymer ?
#
loop_
_entity_poly.entity_id
_entity_poly.type
_entity_poly.pdbx_seq_one_letter_code
_entity_poly.pdbx_strand_id
1 'polypeptide(L)'
;QVKKAFFALVTNGVRAAPLWDSKKQSFVGMLTITDFINILHRYYKSPMVQIYELEEHKIETWREVYLQDSFKPLVCISPNASLFDAVSSLIRNKIHRLPVIDPDSGNTLYILTHKRILKFLKLFIAEVPKPEFMAKTLEELQIGTYRNIAVVRSSTPIYVALGIFVQHRVSALPVVDDSGRVVDIYSKFDVINLAAEKTYNNLDVTVTRALQHRSHYFEGVLKCYKHETLETIINRLVEAEV
;
A
#
# COMPACT_ATOMS: atom_id res chain seq x y z
N GLN A 1 -12.10 -0.21 -18.28
CA GLN A 1 -13.06 -0.13 -17.17
C GLN A 1 -12.32 -0.38 -15.87
N VAL A 2 -12.70 0.31 -14.80
CA VAL A 2 -12.00 0.27 -13.51
C VAL A 2 -12.10 -1.10 -12.85
N LYS A 3 -13.30 -1.69 -12.79
CA LYS A 3 -13.50 -3.09 -12.35
C LYS A 3 -12.52 -4.05 -13.01
N LYS A 4 -12.48 -4.09 -14.34
CA LYS A 4 -11.56 -4.96 -15.10
C LYS A 4 -10.09 -4.74 -14.73
N ALA A 5 -9.69 -3.50 -14.46
CA ALA A 5 -8.32 -3.18 -14.07
C ALA A 5 -7.94 -3.75 -12.70
N PHE A 6 -8.82 -3.65 -11.69
CA PHE A 6 -8.55 -4.25 -10.38
C PHE A 6 -8.57 -5.78 -10.42
N PHE A 7 -9.47 -6.38 -11.21
CA PHE A 7 -9.45 -7.82 -11.45
C PHE A 7 -8.16 -8.27 -12.14
N ALA A 8 -7.65 -7.48 -13.10
CA ALA A 8 -6.37 -7.76 -13.73
C ALA A 8 -5.20 -7.66 -12.73
N LEU A 9 -5.23 -6.69 -11.79
CA LEU A 9 -4.21 -6.59 -10.74
C LEU A 9 -4.19 -7.88 -9.89
N VAL A 10 -5.35 -8.34 -9.44
CA VAL A 10 -5.49 -9.60 -8.68
C VAL A 10 -5.00 -10.80 -9.48
N THR A 11 -5.48 -10.95 -10.72
CA THR A 11 -5.19 -12.11 -11.58
C THR A 11 -3.69 -12.24 -11.87
N ASN A 12 -2.99 -11.11 -12.01
CA ASN A 12 -1.55 -11.08 -12.24
C ASN A 12 -0.73 -11.03 -10.95
N GLY A 13 -1.35 -11.07 -9.77
CA GLY A 13 -0.65 -11.00 -8.48
C GLY A 13 0.09 -9.67 -8.26
N VAL A 14 -0.29 -8.60 -8.95
CA VAL A 14 0.37 -7.29 -8.88
C VAL A 14 -0.45 -6.31 -8.04
N ARG A 15 0.25 -5.37 -7.38
CA ARG A 15 -0.36 -4.43 -6.42
C ARG A 15 -0.52 -3.01 -6.97
N ALA A 16 0.03 -2.77 -8.16
CA ALA A 16 -0.06 -1.50 -8.87
C ALA A 16 0.28 -1.71 -10.34
N ALA A 17 -0.23 -0.83 -11.21
CA ALA A 17 0.11 -0.80 -12.62
C ALA A 17 0.31 0.64 -13.11
N PRO A 18 1.28 0.90 -14.01
CA PRO A 18 1.38 2.16 -14.73
C PRO A 18 0.15 2.36 -15.63
N LEU A 19 -0.23 3.61 -15.83
CA LEU A 19 -1.36 3.99 -16.67
C LEU A 19 -0.86 4.70 -17.93
N TRP A 20 -1.17 4.11 -19.08
CA TRP A 20 -0.88 4.68 -20.40
C TRP A 20 -2.10 5.42 -20.95
N ASP A 21 -1.88 6.64 -21.42
CA ASP A 21 -2.88 7.43 -22.15
C ASP A 21 -2.57 7.39 -23.65
N SER A 22 -3.39 6.68 -24.41
CA SER A 22 -3.21 6.54 -25.86
C SER A 22 -3.44 7.83 -26.64
N LYS A 23 -4.14 8.83 -26.11
CA LYS A 23 -4.29 10.13 -26.79
C LYS A 23 -3.03 10.97 -26.63
N LYS A 24 -2.44 10.95 -25.42
CA LYS A 24 -1.20 11.68 -25.09
C LYS A 24 0.07 10.91 -25.40
N GLN A 25 -0.04 9.63 -25.75
CA GLN A 25 1.08 8.70 -25.96
C GLN A 25 2.11 8.77 -24.82
N SER A 26 1.63 8.74 -23.57
CA SER A 26 2.50 8.87 -22.40
C SER A 26 1.92 8.20 -21.16
N PHE A 27 2.79 7.90 -20.19
CA PHE A 27 2.38 7.41 -18.88
C PHE A 27 1.85 8.57 -18.02
N VAL A 28 0.60 8.47 -17.58
CA VAL A 28 -0.14 9.55 -16.90
C VAL A 28 -0.32 9.35 -15.40
N GLY A 29 0.04 8.17 -14.88
CA GLY A 29 -0.13 7.86 -13.46
C GLY A 29 0.08 6.40 -13.11
N MET A 30 -0.26 6.08 -11.86
CA MET A 30 -0.29 4.72 -11.34
C MET A 30 -1.72 4.40 -10.90
N LEU A 31 -2.17 3.17 -11.15
CA LEU A 31 -3.33 2.59 -10.49
C LEU A 31 -2.86 1.70 -9.36
N THR A 32 -3.38 1.91 -8.15
CA THR A 32 -2.96 1.21 -6.93
C THR A 32 -4.18 0.75 -6.13
N ILE A 33 -3.95 -0.06 -5.10
CA ILE A 33 -5.01 -0.46 -4.17
C ILE A 33 -5.60 0.75 -3.41
N THR A 34 -4.85 1.86 -3.27
CA THR A 34 -5.40 3.09 -2.67
C THR A 34 -6.52 3.68 -3.54
N ASP A 35 -6.42 3.58 -4.87
CA ASP A 35 -7.50 4.00 -5.76
C ASP A 35 -8.75 3.14 -5.58
N PHE A 36 -8.58 1.82 -5.38
CA PHE A 36 -9.69 0.91 -5.09
C PHE A 36 -10.42 1.30 -3.80
N ILE A 37 -9.66 1.53 -2.72
CA ILE A 37 -10.18 1.98 -1.42
C ILE A 37 -10.96 3.29 -1.57
N ASN A 38 -10.41 4.25 -2.33
CA ASN A 38 -11.06 5.54 -2.54
C ASN A 38 -12.40 5.40 -3.30
N ILE A 39 -12.47 4.52 -4.30
CA ILE A 39 -13.71 4.26 -5.05
C ILE A 39 -14.75 3.61 -4.14
N LEU A 40 -14.38 2.54 -3.44
CA LEU A 40 -15.28 1.85 -2.53
C LEU A 40 -15.82 2.80 -1.46
N HIS A 41 -14.95 3.55 -0.79
CA HIS A 41 -15.37 4.49 0.26
C HIS A 41 -16.26 5.63 -0.28
N ARG A 42 -16.02 6.10 -1.52
CA ARG A 42 -16.80 7.21 -2.10
C ARG A 42 -18.21 6.79 -2.49
N TYR A 43 -18.35 5.60 -3.07
CA TYR A 43 -19.61 5.17 -3.71
C TYR A 43 -20.39 4.14 -2.91
N TYR A 44 -19.79 3.50 -1.91
CA TYR A 44 -20.54 2.60 -1.03
C TYR A 44 -21.66 3.35 -0.30
N LYS A 45 -22.88 2.81 -0.39
CA LYS A 45 -24.08 3.33 0.29
C LYS A 45 -24.66 2.30 1.26
N SER A 46 -24.94 1.09 0.77
CA SER A 46 -25.42 -0.03 1.57
C SER A 46 -25.16 -1.35 0.85
N PRO A 47 -25.25 -2.50 1.54
CA PRO A 47 -25.07 -3.82 0.94
C PRO A 47 -26.08 -4.18 -0.17
N MET A 48 -27.22 -3.48 -0.20
CA MET A 48 -28.32 -3.74 -1.14
C MET A 48 -28.15 -2.98 -2.46
N VAL A 49 -27.26 -1.99 -2.50
CA VAL A 49 -27.05 -1.12 -3.67
C VAL A 49 -25.70 -1.47 -4.29
N GLN A 50 -25.72 -1.90 -5.55
CA GLN A 50 -24.49 -2.15 -6.30
C GLN A 50 -23.72 -0.86 -6.52
N ILE A 51 -22.39 -0.96 -6.51
CA ILE A 51 -21.50 0.17 -6.80
C ILE A 51 -21.36 0.30 -8.33
N TYR A 52 -22.37 0.88 -8.97
CA TYR A 52 -22.44 1.03 -10.44
C TYR A 52 -21.21 1.75 -11.00
N GLU A 53 -20.70 2.75 -10.30
CA GLU A 53 -19.54 3.55 -10.74
C GLU A 53 -18.27 2.70 -10.86
N LEU A 54 -18.12 1.66 -10.04
CA LEU A 54 -16.97 0.75 -10.16
C LEU A 54 -17.04 -0.06 -11.47
N GLU A 55 -18.25 -0.40 -11.92
CA GLU A 55 -18.50 -1.20 -13.13
C GLU A 55 -18.40 -0.34 -14.40
N GLU A 56 -19.04 0.83 -14.37
CA GLU A 56 -19.19 1.72 -15.52
C GLU A 56 -17.97 2.62 -15.76
N HIS A 57 -17.27 3.07 -14.71
CA HIS A 57 -16.18 4.02 -14.89
C HIS A 57 -15.02 3.44 -15.71
N LYS A 58 -14.42 4.32 -16.52
CA LYS A 58 -13.08 4.12 -17.07
C LYS A 58 -12.05 4.66 -16.06
N ILE A 59 -10.80 4.22 -16.20
CA ILE A 59 -9.72 4.72 -15.34
C ILE A 59 -9.56 6.25 -15.54
N GLU A 60 -9.69 6.71 -16.78
CA GLU A 60 -9.68 8.14 -17.16
C GLU A 60 -10.75 8.93 -16.38
N THR A 61 -12.02 8.52 -16.45
CA THR A 61 -13.13 9.23 -15.78
C THR A 61 -13.01 9.22 -14.26
N TRP A 62 -12.57 8.11 -13.66
CA TRP A 62 -12.28 8.07 -12.23
C TRP A 62 -11.18 9.06 -11.84
N ARG A 63 -10.09 9.12 -12.62
CA ARG A 63 -8.98 10.03 -12.35
C ARG A 63 -9.39 11.48 -12.46
N GLU A 64 -10.24 11.83 -13.42
CA GLU A 64 -10.79 13.18 -13.53
C GLU A 64 -11.59 13.55 -12.28
N VAL A 65 -12.51 12.69 -11.82
CA VAL A 65 -13.28 12.93 -10.59
C VAL A 65 -12.39 13.02 -9.34
N TYR A 66 -11.37 12.18 -9.23
CA TYR A 66 -10.51 12.13 -8.05
C TYR A 66 -9.45 13.24 -8.00
N LEU A 67 -8.95 13.68 -9.17
CA LEU A 67 -7.89 14.68 -9.30
C LEU A 67 -8.42 16.08 -9.60
N GLN A 68 -9.74 16.28 -9.69
CA GLN A 68 -10.38 17.58 -9.85
C GLN A 68 -9.87 18.60 -8.81
N ASP A 69 -9.62 18.16 -7.58
CA ASP A 69 -9.16 19.03 -6.49
C ASP A 69 -7.62 19.15 -6.39
N SER A 70 -6.86 18.35 -7.15
CA SER A 70 -5.40 18.32 -7.06
C SER A 70 -4.76 17.64 -8.28
N PHE A 71 -4.07 18.42 -9.11
CA PHE A 71 -3.21 17.87 -10.15
C PHE A 71 -1.99 17.18 -9.53
N LYS A 72 -1.82 15.89 -9.81
CA LYS A 72 -0.67 15.10 -9.37
C LYS A 72 -0.04 14.42 -10.59
N PRO A 73 1.06 14.99 -11.14
CA PRO A 73 1.74 14.37 -12.26
C PRO A 73 2.35 13.03 -11.85
N LEU A 74 2.57 12.15 -12.82
CA LEU A 74 3.30 10.92 -12.58
C LEU A 74 4.72 11.24 -12.13
N VAL A 75 5.10 10.67 -10.98
CA VAL A 75 6.48 10.67 -10.51
C VAL A 75 7.14 9.39 -11.00
N CYS A 76 8.23 9.51 -11.76
CA CYS A 76 9.03 8.39 -12.25
C CYS A 76 10.51 8.67 -12.01
N ILE A 77 11.37 7.68 -12.29
CA ILE A 77 12.82 7.81 -12.19
C ILE A 77 13.51 7.12 -13.38
N SER A 78 14.63 7.68 -13.83
CA SER A 78 15.49 7.05 -14.85
C SER A 78 16.22 5.83 -14.26
N PRO A 79 16.45 4.75 -15.04
CA PRO A 79 17.28 3.63 -14.61
C PRO A 79 18.73 4.03 -14.27
N ASN A 80 19.22 5.15 -14.80
CA ASN A 80 20.58 5.65 -14.55
C ASN A 80 20.67 6.56 -13.31
N ALA A 81 19.55 6.87 -12.66
CA ALA A 81 19.55 7.67 -11.43
C ALA A 81 19.96 6.84 -10.21
N SER A 82 20.42 7.52 -9.15
CA SER A 82 20.90 6.83 -7.96
C SER A 82 19.76 6.23 -7.12
N LEU A 83 20.07 5.19 -6.34
CA LEU A 83 19.14 4.65 -5.35
C LEU A 83 18.77 5.68 -4.27
N PHE A 84 19.68 6.61 -3.99
CA PHE A 84 19.43 7.73 -3.08
C PHE A 84 18.30 8.62 -3.62
N ASP A 85 18.36 9.02 -4.90
CA ASP A 85 17.32 9.80 -5.55
C ASP A 85 15.97 9.08 -5.54
N ALA A 86 15.99 7.76 -5.72
CA ALA A 86 14.80 6.93 -5.64
C ALA A 86 14.15 6.98 -4.26
N VAL A 87 14.95 6.80 -3.19
CA VAL A 87 14.47 6.88 -1.80
C VAL A 87 13.94 8.28 -1.49
N SER A 88 14.68 9.32 -1.87
CA SER A 88 14.25 10.72 -1.70
C SER A 88 12.94 11.00 -2.43
N SER A 89 12.77 10.47 -3.64
CA SER A 89 11.55 10.65 -4.43
C SER A 89 10.35 9.94 -3.80
N LEU A 90 10.51 8.72 -3.29
CA LEU A 90 9.46 7.99 -2.57
C LEU A 90 8.98 8.76 -1.33
N ILE A 91 9.92 9.26 -0.52
CA ILE A 91 9.65 9.98 0.73
C ILE A 91 9.00 11.34 0.45
N ARG A 92 9.61 12.16 -0.42
CA ARG A 92 9.15 13.52 -0.73
C ARG A 92 7.74 13.53 -1.31
N ASN A 93 7.46 12.60 -2.21
CA ASN A 93 6.15 12.50 -2.86
C ASN A 93 5.15 11.66 -2.05
N LYS A 94 5.56 11.05 -0.93
CA LYS A 94 4.72 10.19 -0.07
C LYS A 94 4.05 9.06 -0.86
N ILE A 95 4.82 8.42 -1.73
CA ILE A 95 4.36 7.32 -2.61
C ILE A 95 5.07 6.01 -2.28
N HIS A 96 4.41 4.88 -2.54
CA HIS A 96 4.95 3.54 -2.27
C HIS A 96 5.40 2.79 -3.54
N ARG A 97 5.17 3.38 -4.72
CA ARG A 97 5.42 2.79 -6.03
C ARG A 97 6.07 3.85 -6.90
N LEU A 98 7.32 3.63 -7.28
CA LEU A 98 8.08 4.53 -8.15
C LEU A 98 8.43 3.79 -9.45
N PRO A 99 7.74 4.08 -10.57
CA PRO A 99 8.09 3.48 -11.84
C PRO A 99 9.46 3.96 -12.33
N VAL A 100 10.28 2.99 -12.73
CA VAL A 100 11.55 3.19 -13.43
C VAL A 100 11.24 3.20 -14.92
N ILE A 101 11.45 4.34 -15.57
CA ILE A 101 11.12 4.56 -16.98
C ILE A 101 12.41 4.91 -17.71
N ASP A 102 12.67 4.18 -18.79
CA ASP A 102 13.78 4.46 -19.68
C ASP A 102 13.51 5.74 -20.48
N PRO A 103 14.36 6.78 -20.38
CA PRO A 103 14.13 8.03 -21.11
C PRO A 103 14.27 7.87 -22.63
N ASP A 104 15.08 6.91 -23.09
CA ASP A 104 15.37 6.74 -24.52
C ASP A 104 14.22 6.02 -25.24
N SER A 105 13.75 4.89 -24.69
CA SER A 105 12.64 4.15 -25.29
C SER A 105 11.25 4.56 -24.80
N GLY A 106 11.17 5.28 -23.67
CA GLY A 106 9.91 5.60 -22.98
C GLY A 106 9.27 4.40 -22.27
N ASN A 107 9.92 3.23 -22.24
CA ASN A 107 9.37 2.01 -21.65
C ASN A 107 9.42 2.05 -20.12
N THR A 108 8.36 1.57 -19.47
CA THR A 108 8.41 1.29 -18.03
C THR A 108 9.11 -0.04 -17.79
N LEU A 109 10.30 0.02 -17.18
CA LEU A 109 11.15 -1.14 -16.93
C LEU A 109 10.78 -1.88 -15.64
N TYR A 110 10.50 -1.14 -14.57
CA TYR A 110 10.27 -1.72 -13.24
C TYR A 110 9.42 -0.81 -12.35
N ILE A 111 8.86 -1.35 -11.26
CA ILE A 111 8.19 -0.57 -10.21
C ILE A 111 8.95 -0.75 -8.91
N LEU A 112 9.72 0.28 -8.53
CA LEU A 112 10.53 0.29 -7.32
C LEU A 112 9.66 0.55 -6.07
N THR A 113 10.04 -0.06 -4.96
CA THR A 113 9.28 -0.05 -3.70
C THR A 113 10.23 0.01 -2.50
N HIS A 114 9.77 0.57 -1.37
CA HIS A 114 10.53 0.55 -0.11
C HIS A 114 11.02 -0.85 0.26
N LYS A 115 10.16 -1.88 0.13
CA LYS A 115 10.53 -3.28 0.40
C LYS A 115 11.71 -3.75 -0.44
N ARG A 116 11.67 -3.51 -1.75
CA ARG A 116 12.74 -3.94 -2.67
C ARG A 116 14.05 -3.23 -2.39
N ILE A 117 13.99 -1.92 -2.11
CA ILE A 117 15.16 -1.13 -1.73
C ILE A 117 15.76 -1.66 -0.43
N LEU A 118 14.95 -1.89 0.61
CA LEU A 118 15.44 -2.37 1.90
C LEU A 118 16.06 -3.78 1.79
N LYS A 119 15.44 -4.69 1.03
CA LYS A 119 15.98 -6.03 0.76
C LYS A 119 17.32 -5.95 0.00
N PHE A 120 17.41 -5.08 -1.00
CA PHE A 120 18.67 -4.82 -1.72
C PHE A 120 19.76 -4.30 -0.76
N LEU A 121 19.47 -3.27 0.02
CA LEU A 121 20.40 -2.70 1.00
C LEU A 121 20.87 -3.77 2.00
N LYS A 122 19.96 -4.60 2.53
CA LYS A 122 20.33 -5.67 3.47
C LYS A 122 21.29 -6.70 2.86
N LEU A 123 21.10 -7.07 1.59
CA LEU A 123 21.96 -8.05 0.91
C LEU A 123 23.36 -7.50 0.64
N PHE A 124 23.47 -6.26 0.15
CA PHE A 124 24.75 -5.70 -0.28
C PHE A 124 25.49 -4.88 0.78
N ILE A 125 24.79 -4.33 1.80
CA ILE A 125 25.42 -3.58 2.90
C ILE A 125 25.95 -4.53 3.99
N ALA A 126 25.55 -5.81 4.00
CA ALA A 126 26.12 -6.79 4.91
C ALA A 126 27.65 -6.97 4.73
N GLU A 127 28.18 -6.62 3.55
CA GLU A 127 29.59 -6.74 3.17
C GLU A 127 30.44 -5.52 3.54
N VAL A 128 29.84 -4.43 4.03
CA VAL A 128 30.55 -3.21 4.44
C VAL A 128 30.42 -2.95 5.95
N PRO A 129 31.37 -2.21 6.56
CA PRO A 129 31.26 -1.82 7.97
C PRO A 129 29.94 -1.11 8.24
N LYS A 130 29.19 -1.61 9.22
CA LYS A 130 27.90 -1.04 9.58
C LYS A 130 28.10 0.28 10.34
N PRO A 131 27.30 1.31 10.02
CA PRO A 131 27.32 2.55 10.81
C PRO A 131 26.90 2.32 12.26
N GLU A 132 27.44 3.10 13.19
CA GLU A 132 27.15 2.99 14.63
C GLU A 132 25.66 3.10 14.96
N PHE A 133 24.89 3.88 14.19
CA PHE A 133 23.46 4.04 14.42
C PHE A 133 22.66 2.73 14.26
N MET A 134 23.20 1.71 13.57
CA MET A 134 22.53 0.42 13.39
C MET A 134 22.40 -0.35 14.71
N ALA A 135 23.32 -0.10 15.66
CA ALA A 135 23.31 -0.70 16.99
C ALA A 135 22.41 0.06 17.99
N LYS A 136 21.94 1.26 17.65
CA LYS A 136 21.01 2.02 18.49
C LYS A 136 19.60 1.44 18.42
N THR A 137 18.87 1.59 19.51
CA THR A 137 17.49 1.15 19.66
C THR A 137 16.50 2.05 18.90
N LEU A 138 15.29 1.55 18.61
CA LEU A 138 14.24 2.40 18.03
C LEU A 138 13.91 3.61 18.90
N GLU A 139 13.95 3.44 20.22
CA GLU A 139 13.68 4.51 21.18
C GLU A 139 14.73 5.61 21.09
N GLU A 140 16.02 5.27 21.01
CA GLU A 140 17.09 6.26 20.88
C GLU A 140 17.02 7.00 19.54
N LEU A 141 16.66 6.29 18.46
CA LEU A 141 16.59 6.86 17.11
C LEU A 141 15.28 7.57 16.82
N GLN A 142 14.24 7.39 17.65
CA GLN A 142 12.89 7.90 17.43
C GLN A 142 12.32 7.48 16.07
N ILE A 143 12.62 6.25 15.61
CA ILE A 143 12.14 5.72 14.33
C ILE A 143 10.77 5.05 14.53
N GLY A 144 9.73 5.73 14.06
CA GLY A 144 8.35 5.22 14.07
C GLY A 144 7.35 6.30 14.45
N THR A 145 6.07 5.95 14.38
CA THR A 145 4.98 6.79 14.89
C THR A 145 4.49 6.18 16.20
N TYR A 146 4.50 6.96 17.29
CA TYR A 146 4.15 6.48 18.64
C TYR A 146 2.91 7.14 19.25
N ARG A 147 2.25 8.04 18.53
CA ARG A 147 1.06 8.78 18.97
C ARG A 147 0.03 8.78 17.85
N ASN A 148 -1.25 8.89 18.21
CA ASN A 148 -2.37 8.95 17.27
C ASN A 148 -2.37 7.77 16.26
N ILE A 149 -2.12 6.56 16.76
CA ILE A 149 -2.10 5.35 15.94
C ILE A 149 -3.55 5.02 15.57
N ALA A 150 -3.84 5.03 14.27
CA ALA A 150 -5.13 4.61 13.75
C ALA A 150 -5.27 3.09 13.93
N VAL A 151 -6.29 2.66 14.68
CA VAL A 151 -6.58 1.24 14.97
C VAL A 151 -8.04 0.92 14.68
N VAL A 152 -8.35 -0.37 14.57
CA VAL A 152 -9.72 -0.89 14.44
C VAL A 152 -9.95 -2.02 15.44
N ARG A 153 -11.22 -2.36 15.71
CA ARG A 153 -11.62 -3.52 16.51
C ARG A 153 -12.02 -4.67 15.61
N SER A 154 -12.02 -5.89 16.14
CA SER A 154 -12.46 -7.09 15.40
C SER A 154 -13.88 -6.97 14.81
N SER A 155 -14.76 -6.24 15.51
CA SER A 155 -16.14 -5.96 15.08
C SER A 155 -16.28 -4.74 14.16
N THR A 156 -15.22 -3.98 13.91
CA THR A 156 -15.28 -2.79 13.05
C THR A 156 -15.66 -3.19 11.62
N PRO A 157 -16.70 -2.59 11.02
CA PRO A 157 -17.06 -2.83 9.63
C PRO A 157 -15.96 -2.40 8.66
N ILE A 158 -15.82 -3.10 7.52
CA ILE A 158 -14.84 -2.76 6.49
C ILE A 158 -15.00 -1.32 6.04
N TYR A 159 -16.23 -0.83 5.80
CA TYR A 159 -16.44 0.54 5.31
C TYR A 159 -15.82 1.60 6.25
N VAL A 160 -15.87 1.37 7.57
CA VAL A 160 -15.24 2.24 8.58
C VAL A 160 -13.73 2.20 8.44
N ALA A 161 -13.15 1.01 8.31
CA ALA A 161 -11.70 0.85 8.08
C ALA A 161 -11.23 1.53 6.79
N LEU A 162 -12.02 1.46 5.71
CA LEU A 162 -11.74 2.20 4.47
C LEU A 162 -11.74 3.72 4.69
N GLY A 163 -12.68 4.25 5.47
CA GLY A 163 -12.70 5.66 5.85
C GLY A 163 -11.45 6.09 6.61
N ILE A 164 -10.97 5.26 7.54
CA ILE A 164 -9.72 5.51 8.26
C ILE A 164 -8.53 5.53 7.30
N PHE A 165 -8.46 4.61 6.33
CA PHE A 165 -7.40 4.61 5.31
C PHE A 165 -7.40 5.87 4.45
N VAL A 166 -8.58 6.36 4.06
CA VAL A 166 -8.74 7.58 3.26
C VAL A 166 -8.29 8.81 4.07
N GLN A 167 -8.72 8.90 5.33
CA GLN A 167 -8.44 10.05 6.19
C GLN A 167 -6.97 10.10 6.63
N HIS A 168 -6.42 9.00 7.14
CA HIS A 168 -5.08 8.98 7.76
C HIS A 168 -3.97 8.63 6.76
N ARG A 169 -4.32 8.16 5.55
CA ARG A 169 -3.39 7.76 4.48
C ARG A 169 -2.34 6.73 4.90
N VAL A 170 -2.66 5.88 5.88
CA VAL A 170 -1.80 4.80 6.37
C VAL A 170 -1.86 3.55 5.48
N SER A 171 -0.87 2.65 5.61
CA SER A 171 -0.77 1.41 4.82
C SER A 171 -1.50 0.23 5.45
N ALA A 172 -1.65 0.22 6.78
CA ALA A 172 -2.34 -0.80 7.54
C ALA A 172 -2.90 -0.25 8.85
N LEU A 173 -3.85 -0.98 9.43
CA LEU A 173 -4.54 -0.71 10.67
C LEU A 173 -4.37 -1.92 11.60
N PRO A 174 -3.71 -1.77 12.76
CA PRO A 174 -3.73 -2.79 13.79
C PRO A 174 -5.16 -3.08 14.25
N VAL A 175 -5.50 -4.36 14.37
CA VAL A 175 -6.74 -4.82 14.96
C VAL A 175 -6.48 -5.10 16.44
N VAL A 176 -7.20 -4.41 17.33
CA VAL A 176 -7.01 -4.50 18.79
C VAL A 176 -8.21 -5.11 19.50
N ASP A 177 -7.93 -5.82 20.60
CA ASP A 177 -8.94 -6.30 21.54
C ASP A 177 -9.41 -5.20 22.51
N ASP A 178 -10.34 -5.54 23.42
CA ASP A 178 -10.87 -4.61 24.42
C ASP A 178 -9.83 -4.12 25.44
N SER A 179 -8.74 -4.88 25.61
CA SER A 179 -7.60 -4.50 26.45
C SER A 179 -6.55 -3.68 25.69
N GLY A 180 -6.79 -3.36 24.40
CA GLY A 180 -5.87 -2.61 23.55
C GLY A 180 -4.69 -3.43 23.03
N ARG A 181 -4.72 -4.76 23.15
CA ARG A 181 -3.67 -5.65 22.63
C ARG A 181 -3.92 -5.94 21.15
N VAL A 182 -2.85 -5.92 20.36
CA VAL A 182 -2.92 -6.22 18.92
C VAL A 182 -3.13 -7.72 18.71
N VAL A 183 -4.24 -8.07 18.07
CA VAL A 183 -4.64 -9.45 17.75
C VAL A 183 -4.52 -9.77 16.25
N ASP A 184 -4.65 -8.77 15.38
CA ASP A 184 -4.50 -8.92 13.92
C ASP A 184 -4.05 -7.61 13.27
N ILE A 185 -3.89 -7.59 11.95
CA ILE A 185 -3.55 -6.42 11.14
C ILE A 185 -4.40 -6.42 9.86
N TYR A 186 -5.15 -5.34 9.64
CA TYR A 186 -5.89 -5.12 8.40
C TYR A 186 -5.12 -4.12 7.53
N SER A 187 -4.58 -4.58 6.40
CA SER A 187 -3.76 -3.77 5.51
C SER A 187 -4.53 -3.35 4.26
N LYS A 188 -4.03 -2.33 3.55
CA LYS A 188 -4.55 -2.01 2.20
C LYS A 188 -4.48 -3.22 1.27
N PHE A 189 -3.53 -4.14 1.47
CA PHE A 189 -3.43 -5.34 0.67
C PHE A 189 -4.64 -6.27 0.85
N ASP A 190 -5.20 -6.38 2.06
CA ASP A 190 -6.37 -7.23 2.30
C ASP A 190 -7.63 -6.71 1.60
N VAL A 191 -7.70 -5.39 1.36
CA VAL A 191 -8.83 -4.79 0.64
C VAL A 191 -8.92 -5.29 -0.80
N ILE A 192 -7.79 -5.60 -1.46
CA ILE A 192 -7.84 -6.08 -2.86
C ILE A 192 -8.47 -7.47 -2.98
N ASN A 193 -8.49 -8.26 -1.90
CA ASN A 193 -9.14 -9.57 -1.90
C ASN A 193 -10.66 -9.45 -2.08
N LEU A 194 -11.26 -8.33 -1.68
CA LEU A 194 -12.68 -8.04 -1.96
C LEU A 194 -12.96 -8.02 -3.47
N ALA A 195 -12.00 -7.55 -4.28
CA ALA A 195 -12.09 -7.59 -5.73
C ALA A 195 -11.97 -9.02 -6.27
N ALA A 196 -11.02 -9.80 -5.72
CA ALA A 196 -10.80 -11.20 -6.10
C ALA A 196 -12.08 -12.05 -5.91
N GLU A 197 -12.75 -11.85 -4.79
CA GLU A 197 -13.91 -12.64 -4.38
C GLU A 197 -15.25 -12.06 -4.83
N LYS A 198 -15.22 -10.87 -5.45
CA LYS A 198 -16.43 -10.11 -5.82
C LYS A 198 -17.33 -9.77 -4.62
N THR A 199 -16.75 -9.68 -3.42
CA THR A 199 -17.46 -9.42 -2.15
C THR A 199 -17.51 -7.92 -1.81
N TYR A 200 -16.98 -7.06 -2.67
CA TYR A 200 -16.94 -5.59 -2.48
C TYR A 200 -18.31 -4.89 -2.42
N ASN A 201 -19.42 -5.59 -2.68
CA ASN A 201 -20.77 -5.05 -2.54
C ASN A 201 -21.25 -4.99 -1.09
N ASN A 202 -20.70 -5.81 -0.19
CA ASN A 202 -21.08 -5.82 1.22
C ASN A 202 -19.87 -5.42 2.08
N LEU A 203 -19.78 -4.13 2.42
CA LEU A 203 -18.70 -3.58 3.24
C LEU A 203 -19.11 -3.42 4.72
N ASP A 204 -20.30 -3.90 5.09
CA ASP A 204 -20.80 -3.92 6.47
C ASP A 204 -20.26 -5.12 7.26
N VAL A 205 -19.69 -6.12 6.56
CA VAL A 205 -18.98 -7.21 7.21
C VAL A 205 -17.79 -6.69 8.02
N THR A 206 -17.44 -7.41 9.07
CA THR A 206 -16.36 -6.99 9.98
C THR A 206 -14.98 -7.26 9.39
N VAL A 207 -13.98 -6.51 9.86
CA VAL A 207 -12.56 -6.73 9.49
C VAL A 207 -12.11 -8.17 9.76
N THR A 208 -12.51 -8.77 10.89
CA THR A 208 -12.16 -10.17 11.20
C THR A 208 -12.74 -11.13 10.17
N ARG A 209 -13.99 -10.92 9.72
CA ARG A 209 -14.58 -11.76 8.68
C ARG A 209 -13.86 -11.59 7.35
N ALA A 210 -13.45 -10.38 7.00
CA ALA A 210 -12.65 -10.12 5.81
C ALA A 210 -11.27 -10.83 5.86
N LEU A 211 -10.67 -10.91 7.05
CA LEU A 211 -9.35 -11.49 7.24
C LEU A 211 -9.33 -13.03 7.21
N GLN A 212 -10.49 -13.70 7.38
CA GLN A 212 -10.60 -15.16 7.22
C GLN A 212 -10.23 -15.65 5.82
N HIS A 213 -10.23 -14.75 4.84
CA HIS A 213 -9.89 -15.02 3.45
C HIS A 213 -8.37 -15.00 3.17
N ARG A 214 -7.53 -14.68 4.17
CA ARG A 214 -6.09 -14.88 4.04
C ARG A 214 -5.80 -16.39 3.94
N SER A 215 -5.02 -16.79 2.95
CA SER A 215 -4.54 -18.17 2.81
C SER A 215 -3.91 -18.67 4.12
N HIS A 216 -4.08 -19.95 4.45
CA HIS A 216 -3.82 -20.67 5.71
C HIS A 216 -2.48 -20.43 6.47
N TYR A 217 -1.55 -19.62 5.98
CA TYR A 217 -0.28 -19.29 6.63
C TYR A 217 -0.31 -17.88 7.23
N PHE A 218 -1.13 -17.66 8.27
CA PHE A 218 -1.01 -16.49 9.13
C PHE A 218 -0.24 -16.85 10.39
N GLU A 219 1.06 -16.56 10.43
CA GLU A 219 1.95 -16.80 11.58
C GLU A 219 1.75 -15.77 12.73
N GLY A 220 0.66 -15.00 12.68
CA GLY A 220 0.38 -13.92 13.61
C GLY A 220 0.88 -12.55 13.13
N VAL A 221 0.61 -11.52 13.93
CA VAL A 221 1.08 -10.16 13.66
C VAL A 221 2.54 -10.04 14.06
N LEU A 222 3.40 -9.72 13.10
CA LEU A 222 4.80 -9.40 13.36
C LEU A 222 4.91 -8.14 14.23
N LYS A 223 5.71 -8.24 15.28
CA LYS A 223 5.88 -7.21 16.30
C LYS A 223 7.37 -6.90 16.50
N CYS A 224 7.63 -5.73 17.07
CA CYS A 224 8.93 -5.35 17.61
C CYS A 224 8.75 -4.54 18.88
N TYR A 225 9.82 -4.41 19.66
CA TYR A 225 9.88 -3.63 20.88
C TYR A 225 10.80 -2.42 20.71
N LYS A 226 10.53 -1.36 21.47
CA LYS A 226 11.27 -0.09 21.38
C LYS A 226 12.75 -0.22 21.75
N HIS A 227 13.08 -1.18 22.59
CA HIS A 227 14.45 -1.49 23.04
C HIS A 227 15.22 -2.38 22.06
N GLU A 228 14.59 -2.83 20.95
CA GLU A 228 15.30 -3.56 19.91
C GLU A 228 16.10 -2.61 19.03
N THR A 229 17.25 -3.08 18.55
CA THR A 229 18.15 -2.33 17.67
C THR A 229 17.56 -2.18 16.27
N LEU A 230 17.93 -1.09 15.58
CA LEU A 230 17.53 -0.88 14.19
C LEU A 230 17.93 -2.05 13.29
N GLU A 231 19.12 -2.62 13.52
CA GLU A 231 19.59 -3.81 12.81
C GLU A 231 18.64 -5.00 12.95
N THR A 232 18.26 -5.35 14.19
CA THR A 232 17.37 -6.48 14.48
C THR A 232 16.04 -6.33 13.74
N ILE A 233 15.52 -5.10 13.68
CA ILE A 233 14.23 -4.81 13.04
C ILE A 233 14.34 -4.86 11.51
N ILE A 234 15.40 -4.30 10.93
CA ILE A 234 15.62 -4.40 9.47
C ILE A 234 15.74 -5.86 9.05
N ASN A 235 16.46 -6.70 9.82
CA ASN A 235 16.58 -8.13 9.54
C ASN A 235 15.19 -8.80 9.54
N ARG A 236 14.40 -8.59 10.61
CA ARG A 236 13.05 -9.14 10.71
C ARG A 236 12.13 -8.70 9.57
N LEU A 237 12.17 -7.43 9.17
CA LEU A 237 11.36 -6.91 8.06
C LEU A 237 11.72 -7.55 6.71
N VAL A 238 13.02 -7.74 6.45
CA VAL A 238 13.49 -8.31 5.19
C VAL A 238 13.21 -9.82 5.13
N GLU A 239 13.41 -10.55 6.23
CA GLU A 239 13.15 -11.99 6.33
C GLU A 239 11.67 -12.32 6.17
N ALA A 240 10.79 -11.52 6.78
CA ALA A 240 9.35 -11.70 6.67
C ALA A 240 8.73 -11.17 5.35
N GLU A 241 9.55 -10.62 4.45
CA GLU A 241 9.15 -10.07 3.16
C GLU A 241 7.99 -9.05 3.20
N VAL A 242 7.93 -8.23 4.27
CA VAL A 242 6.85 -7.26 4.52
C VAL A 242 7.07 -5.95 3.79
#